data_AF-A0A1Y4HBG1-F1
#
_entry.id   AF-A0A1Y4HBG1-F1
#
_cell.length_a   1.000
_cell.length_b   1.000
_cell.length_c   1.000
_cell.angle_alpha   90.00
_cell.angle_beta   90.00
_cell.angle_gamma   90.00
#
_symmetry.space_group_name_H-M   'P 1'
#
loop_
_entity.id
_entity.type
_entity.pdbx_description
1 polymer ?
#
loop_
_entity_poly.entity_id
_entity_poly.type
_entity_poly.pdbx_seq_one_letter_code
_entity_poly.pdbx_strand_id
1 'polypeptide(L)'
;MDKRSKWMLGIVFGTIAIVWAIMIPMMLMNRSAEKFAAPLFEHSVPAGGTVLQSQTKQGWLDGWSGGICTNAVLLLECDLDQAALETFYSDTEYPPARSGDTVELTVRPLDDASLQALQQAGQLEEDGQYWFIYLYSSAQ
;
A
#
# COMPACT_ATOMS: atom_id res chain seq x y z
N MET A 1 11.50 42.58 -24.24
CA MET A 1 10.62 41.39 -24.06
C MET A 1 9.26 41.72 -24.64
N ASP A 2 9.01 41.18 -25.81
CA ASP A 2 7.93 41.62 -26.69
C ASP A 2 6.61 40.96 -26.28
N LYS A 3 5.47 41.52 -26.73
CA LYS A 3 4.12 41.04 -26.36
C LYS A 3 3.94 39.53 -26.57
N ARG A 4 4.55 38.99 -27.63
CA ARG A 4 4.54 37.55 -27.96
C ARG A 4 5.39 36.70 -27.00
N SER A 5 6.52 37.23 -26.54
CA SER A 5 7.39 36.55 -25.57
C SER A 5 6.75 36.50 -24.17
N LYS A 6 6.04 37.56 -23.75
CA LYS A 6 5.23 37.55 -22.51
C LYS A 6 4.08 36.53 -22.56
N TRP A 7 3.45 36.37 -23.74
CA TRP A 7 2.35 35.43 -23.93
C TRP A 7 2.83 33.97 -23.93
N MET A 8 3.95 33.67 -24.60
CA MET A 8 4.58 32.34 -24.57
C MET A 8 5.08 31.99 -23.17
N LEU A 9 5.68 32.93 -22.43
CA LEU A 9 6.09 32.71 -21.04
C LEU A 9 4.87 32.39 -20.16
N GLY A 10 3.75 33.11 -20.34
CA GLY A 10 2.49 32.81 -19.64
C GLY A 10 1.94 31.42 -19.94
N ILE A 11 2.02 30.94 -21.19
CA ILE A 11 1.63 29.57 -21.55
C ILE A 11 2.53 28.55 -20.87
N VAL A 12 3.86 28.74 -20.89
CA VAL A 12 4.82 27.81 -20.25
C VAL A 12 4.61 27.74 -18.74
N PHE A 13 4.41 28.87 -18.06
CA PHE A 13 4.06 28.85 -16.63
C PHE A 13 2.69 28.22 -16.37
N GLY A 14 1.71 28.44 -17.25
CA GLY A 14 0.40 27.82 -17.16
C GLY A 14 0.45 26.28 -17.28
N THR A 15 1.22 25.74 -18.23
CA THR A 15 1.38 24.29 -18.38
C THR A 15 2.14 23.67 -17.22
N ILE A 16 3.19 24.33 -16.72
CA ILE A 16 3.92 23.90 -15.52
C ILE A 16 2.99 23.88 -14.31
N ALA A 17 2.16 24.91 -14.11
CA ALA A 17 1.20 24.96 -13.00
C ALA A 17 0.17 23.81 -13.05
N ILE A 18 -0.28 23.42 -14.25
CA ILE A 18 -1.20 22.28 -14.42
C ILE A 18 -0.51 20.96 -14.05
N VAL A 19 0.75 20.76 -14.46
CA VAL A 19 1.52 19.55 -14.10
C VAL A 19 1.70 19.46 -12.58
N TRP A 20 2.09 20.56 -11.92
CA TRP A 20 2.23 20.59 -10.47
C TRP A 20 0.89 20.39 -9.75
N ALA A 21 -0.23 20.90 -10.29
CA ALA A 21 -1.56 20.71 -9.71
C ALA A 21 -1.99 19.22 -9.68
N ILE A 22 -1.44 18.38 -10.57
CA ILE A 22 -1.70 16.93 -10.58
C ILE A 22 -0.66 16.19 -9.73
N MET A 23 0.62 16.56 -9.82
CA MET A 23 1.69 15.84 -9.12
C MET A 23 1.68 16.07 -7.61
N ILE A 24 1.36 17.27 -7.12
CA ILE A 24 1.38 17.57 -5.67
C ILE A 24 0.36 16.72 -4.90
N PRO A 25 -0.93 16.64 -5.32
CA PRO A 25 -1.89 15.76 -4.66
C PRO A 25 -1.42 14.30 -4.66
N MET A 26 -0.91 13.81 -5.79
CA MET A 26 -0.44 12.43 -5.91
C MET A 26 0.74 12.13 -4.97
N MET A 27 1.70 13.04 -4.84
CA MET A 27 2.81 12.90 -3.89
C MET A 27 2.34 12.90 -2.43
N LEU A 28 1.40 13.78 -2.08
CA LEU A 28 0.84 13.85 -0.72
C LEU A 28 0.06 12.57 -0.38
N MET A 29 -0.69 12.02 -1.33
CA MET A 29 -1.40 10.74 -1.18
C MET A 29 -0.44 9.59 -0.93
N ASN A 30 0.60 9.44 -1.76
CA ASN A 30 1.59 8.37 -1.58
C ASN A 30 2.27 8.44 -0.22
N ARG A 31 2.65 9.65 0.22
CA ARG A 31 3.28 9.84 1.53
C ARG A 31 2.36 9.48 2.68
N SER A 32 1.05 9.68 2.55
CA SER A 32 0.08 9.26 3.57
C SER A 32 -0.08 7.74 3.60
N ALA A 33 -0.11 7.09 2.44
CA ALA A 33 -0.18 5.63 2.34
C ALA A 33 1.09 4.94 2.85
N GLU A 34 2.26 5.48 2.52
CA GLU A 34 3.54 4.98 3.03
C GLU A 34 3.64 5.10 4.55
N LYS A 35 3.23 6.24 5.13
CA LYS A 35 3.20 6.40 6.60
C LYS A 35 2.26 5.43 7.28
N PHE A 36 1.12 5.15 6.67
CA PHE A 36 0.16 4.16 7.15
C PHE A 36 0.75 2.74 7.09
N ALA A 37 1.47 2.42 6.01
CA ALA A 37 2.04 1.09 5.81
C ALA A 37 3.37 0.86 6.54
N ALA A 38 4.08 1.92 6.92
CA ALA A 38 5.40 1.85 7.53
C ALA A 38 5.45 0.94 8.77
N PRO A 39 4.52 0.99 9.74
CA PRO A 39 4.56 0.11 10.89
C PRO A 39 4.47 -1.38 10.52
N LEU A 40 3.75 -1.73 9.45
CA LEU A 40 3.66 -3.11 8.97
C LEU A 40 4.95 -3.55 8.24
N PHE A 41 5.53 -2.67 7.43
CA PHE A 41 6.70 -3.00 6.61
C PHE A 41 8.02 -2.93 7.38
N GLU A 42 8.09 -2.08 8.41
CA GLU A 42 9.24 -1.95 9.31
C GLU A 42 9.15 -2.94 10.49
N HIS A 43 8.00 -3.60 10.67
CA HIS A 43 7.87 -4.66 11.66
C HIS A 43 8.88 -5.76 11.38
N SER A 44 9.45 -6.32 12.45
CA SER A 44 10.33 -7.48 12.30
C SER A 44 9.58 -8.63 11.65
N VAL A 45 10.26 -9.37 10.78
CA VAL A 45 9.72 -10.58 10.19
C VAL A 45 9.76 -11.71 11.24
N PRO A 46 8.74 -12.60 11.30
CA PRO A 46 8.79 -13.75 12.19
C PRO A 46 10.02 -14.63 11.95
N ALA A 47 10.44 -15.39 12.97
CA ALA A 47 11.62 -16.25 12.86
C ALA A 47 11.47 -17.25 11.70
N GLY A 48 12.44 -17.26 10.78
CA GLY A 48 12.43 -18.10 9.58
C GLY A 48 11.52 -17.59 8.46
N GLY A 49 10.86 -16.43 8.64
CA GLY A 49 10.03 -15.83 7.60
C GLY A 49 10.83 -14.97 6.62
N THR A 50 10.36 -14.92 5.38
CA THR A 50 10.93 -14.10 4.30
C THR A 50 9.85 -13.24 3.66
N VAL A 51 10.07 -11.92 3.63
CA VAL A 51 9.19 -11.01 2.90
C VAL A 51 9.51 -11.09 1.41
N LEU A 52 8.52 -11.52 0.62
CA LEU A 52 8.64 -11.59 -0.84
C LEU A 52 8.20 -10.29 -1.51
N GLN A 53 7.18 -9.64 -0.95
CA GLN A 53 6.63 -8.41 -1.51
C GLN A 53 5.98 -7.55 -0.44
N SER A 54 6.06 -6.24 -0.59
CA SER A 54 5.34 -5.26 0.21
C SER A 54 4.75 -4.19 -0.72
N GLN A 55 3.45 -3.91 -0.59
CA GLN A 55 2.79 -2.88 -1.39
C GLN A 55 1.79 -2.10 -0.56
N THR A 56 1.69 -0.80 -0.79
CA THR A 56 0.60 0.01 -0.27
C THR A 56 -0.10 0.71 -1.42
N LYS A 57 -1.42 0.87 -1.28
CA LYS A 57 -2.24 1.57 -2.26
C LYS A 57 -3.32 2.37 -1.54
N GLN A 58 -3.63 3.52 -2.10
CA GLN A 58 -4.82 4.27 -1.73
C GLN A 58 -5.82 4.11 -2.86
N GLY A 59 -7.04 3.70 -2.52
CA GLY A 59 -8.13 3.43 -3.45
C GLY A 59 -9.43 4.08 -2.99
N TRP A 60 -10.47 3.83 -3.77
CA TRP A 60 -11.83 4.17 -3.40
C TRP A 60 -12.58 2.87 -3.15
N LEU A 61 -13.29 2.79 -2.02
CA LEU A 61 -14.30 1.74 -1.83
C LEU A 61 -15.43 2.02 -2.83
N ASP A 62 -15.88 1.01 -3.58
CA ASP A 62 -17.05 1.06 -4.47
C ASP A 62 -17.15 2.28 -5.43
N GLY A 63 -16.03 2.65 -6.06
CA GLY A 63 -15.98 3.76 -7.04
C GLY A 63 -15.90 5.15 -6.40
N TRP A 64 -16.15 6.22 -7.15
CA TRP A 64 -15.90 7.61 -6.72
C TRP A 64 -16.66 8.04 -5.44
N SER A 65 -17.64 7.26 -4.99
CA SER A 65 -18.57 7.60 -3.90
C SER A 65 -18.38 6.83 -2.59
N GLY A 66 -17.64 5.71 -2.53
CA GLY A 66 -17.60 4.88 -1.31
C GLY A 66 -16.54 5.27 -0.28
N GLY A 67 -15.95 6.46 -0.39
CA GLY A 67 -14.90 6.90 0.53
C GLY A 67 -13.53 6.35 0.16
N ILE A 68 -12.50 6.97 0.71
CA ILE A 68 -11.11 6.62 0.41
C ILE A 68 -10.66 5.53 1.38
N CYS A 69 -10.16 4.42 0.83
CA CYS A 69 -9.49 3.38 1.61
C CYS A 69 -7.99 3.40 1.34
N THR A 70 -7.21 3.08 2.36
CA THR A 70 -5.78 2.86 2.22
C THR A 70 -5.48 1.44 2.67
N ASN A 71 -4.84 0.65 1.81
CA ASN A 71 -4.45 -0.71 2.12
C ASN A 71 -2.92 -0.87 2.06
N ALA A 72 -2.39 -1.64 2.99
CA ALA A 72 -1.03 -2.17 2.95
C ALA A 72 -1.12 -3.69 2.88
N VAL A 73 -0.25 -4.29 2.06
CA VAL A 73 -0.19 -5.72 1.82
C VAL A 73 1.26 -6.15 1.95
N LEU A 74 1.50 -7.14 2.80
CA LEU A 74 2.77 -7.83 2.93
C LEU A 74 2.57 -9.28 2.47
N LEU A 75 3.39 -9.72 1.52
CA LEU A 75 3.49 -11.11 1.12
C LEU A 75 4.68 -11.73 1.83
N LEU A 76 4.39 -12.72 2.66
CA LEU A 76 5.33 -13.37 3.55
C LEU A 76 5.35 -14.87 3.28
N GLU A 77 6.54 -15.45 3.18
CA GLU A 77 6.77 -16.87 3.33
C GLU A 77 7.11 -17.15 4.80
N CYS A 78 6.36 -18.02 5.48
CA CYS A 78 6.57 -18.37 6.89
C CYS A 78 5.79 -19.62 7.29
N ASP A 79 6.42 -20.50 8.07
CA ASP A 79 5.83 -21.73 8.61
C ASP A 79 4.83 -21.50 9.77
N LEU A 80 4.62 -20.25 10.18
CA LEU A 80 3.62 -19.92 11.20
C LEU A 80 2.21 -20.03 10.61
N ASP A 81 1.28 -20.48 11.45
CA ASP A 81 -0.13 -20.48 11.10
C ASP A 81 -0.73 -19.05 11.10
N GLN A 82 -1.93 -18.94 10.53
CA GLN A 82 -2.65 -17.67 10.42
C GLN A 82 -2.83 -16.97 11.77
N ALA A 83 -3.20 -17.70 12.83
CA ALA A 83 -3.50 -17.12 14.13
C ALA A 83 -2.24 -16.60 14.84
N ALA A 84 -1.12 -17.31 14.68
CA ALA A 84 0.19 -16.89 15.17
C ALA A 84 0.66 -15.63 14.44
N LEU A 85 0.48 -15.55 13.12
CA LEU A 85 0.81 -14.36 12.33
C LEU A 85 -0.08 -13.17 12.70
N GLU A 86 -1.39 -13.38 12.86
CA GLU A 86 -2.31 -12.33 13.33
C GLU A 86 -1.87 -11.80 14.69
N THR A 87 -1.58 -12.69 15.64
CA THR A 87 -1.11 -12.30 16.97
C THR A 87 0.21 -11.53 16.89
N PHE A 88 1.15 -12.02 16.07
CA PHE A 88 2.47 -11.40 15.91
C PHE A 88 2.39 -9.99 15.35
N TYR A 89 1.57 -9.75 14.32
CA TYR A 89 1.41 -8.42 13.75
C TYR A 89 0.44 -7.55 14.55
N SER A 90 -0.40 -8.11 15.43
CA SER A 90 -1.29 -7.34 16.31
C SER A 90 -0.57 -6.65 17.48
N ASP A 91 0.68 -7.03 17.77
CA ASP A 91 1.50 -6.39 18.82
C ASP A 91 1.95 -4.96 18.46
N THR A 92 1.72 -4.56 17.21
CA THR A 92 2.01 -3.22 16.70
C THR A 92 0.76 -2.35 16.67
N GLU A 93 0.90 -1.12 17.15
CA GLU A 93 -0.13 -0.11 17.00
C GLU A 93 -0.10 0.49 15.59
N TYR A 94 -1.21 0.33 14.87
CA TYR A 94 -1.36 0.86 13.52
C TYR A 94 -2.18 2.16 13.54
N PRO A 95 -1.57 3.33 13.30
CA PRO A 95 -2.33 4.57 13.19
C PRO A 95 -3.18 4.52 11.91
N PRO A 96 -4.42 5.05 11.94
CA PRO A 96 -5.22 5.13 10.74
C PRO A 96 -4.58 6.07 9.71
N ALA A 97 -4.79 5.79 8.43
CA ALA A 97 -4.29 6.63 7.34
C ALA A 97 -4.92 8.04 7.37
N ARG A 98 -6.13 8.15 7.93
CA ARG A 98 -6.85 9.42 8.11
C ARG A 98 -7.55 9.45 9.46
N SER A 99 -7.67 10.66 10.02
CA SER A 99 -8.39 10.86 11.26
C SER A 99 -9.86 10.44 11.11
N GLY A 100 -10.32 9.52 11.96
CA GLY A 100 -11.68 8.99 11.95
C GLY A 100 -11.87 7.69 11.17
N ASP A 101 -10.84 7.21 10.47
CA ASP A 101 -10.86 5.86 9.87
C ASP A 101 -10.67 4.80 10.97
N THR A 102 -11.22 3.62 10.74
CA THR A 102 -10.92 2.40 11.50
C THR A 102 -9.83 1.61 10.79
N VAL A 103 -8.96 0.97 11.57
CA VAL A 103 -7.91 0.09 11.07
C VAL A 103 -8.27 -1.37 11.30
N GLU A 104 -8.12 -2.21 10.28
CA GLU A 104 -8.33 -3.65 10.34
C GLU A 104 -7.10 -4.39 9.82
N LEU A 105 -6.60 -5.34 10.61
CA LEU A 105 -5.53 -6.27 10.24
C LEU A 105 -6.14 -7.63 9.91
N THR A 106 -5.74 -8.26 8.82
CA THR A 106 -6.20 -9.60 8.45
C THR A 106 -5.07 -10.38 7.81
N VAL A 107 -4.89 -11.65 8.21
CA VAL A 107 -3.96 -12.56 7.55
C VAL A 107 -4.75 -13.56 6.71
N ARG A 108 -4.32 -13.82 5.49
CA ARG A 108 -4.97 -14.78 4.58
C ARG A 108 -3.95 -15.63 3.85
N PRO A 109 -4.25 -16.90 3.56
CA PRO A 109 -3.44 -17.68 2.65
C PRO A 109 -3.49 -17.08 1.24
N LEU A 110 -2.49 -17.37 0.42
CA LEU A 110 -2.54 -17.01 -1.00
C LEU A 110 -3.65 -17.77 -1.71
N ASP A 111 -4.32 -17.09 -2.63
CA ASP A 111 -5.20 -17.74 -3.59
C ASP A 111 -4.40 -18.43 -4.71
N ASP A 112 -5.07 -19.32 -5.44
CA ASP A 112 -4.46 -20.10 -6.53
C ASP A 112 -3.81 -19.20 -7.60
N ALA A 113 -4.39 -18.03 -7.86
CA ALA A 113 -3.86 -17.09 -8.85
C ALA A 113 -2.54 -16.46 -8.38
N SER A 114 -2.45 -16.13 -7.10
CA SER A 114 -1.25 -15.58 -6.46
C SER A 114 -0.14 -16.62 -6.35
N LEU A 115 -0.48 -17.88 -6.02
CA LEU A 115 0.48 -18.99 -6.03
C LEU A 115 1.04 -19.23 -7.44
N GLN A 116 0.19 -19.20 -8.47
CA GLN A 116 0.65 -19.30 -9.86
C GLN A 116 1.56 -18.13 -10.25
N ALA A 117 1.28 -16.92 -9.78
CA ALA A 117 2.13 -15.76 -10.03
C ALA A 117 3.51 -15.91 -9.37
N LEU A 118 3.58 -16.42 -8.13
CA LEU A 118 4.85 -16.76 -7.48
C LEU A 118 5.62 -17.84 -8.23
N GLN A 119 4.92 -18.86 -8.73
CA GLN A 119 5.53 -19.93 -9.54
C GLN A 119 6.13 -19.37 -10.83
N GLN A 120 5.40 -18.51 -11.53
CA GLN A 120 5.88 -17.84 -12.76
C GLN A 120 7.05 -16.90 -12.50
N ALA A 121 7.10 -16.28 -11.32
CA ALA A 121 8.22 -15.46 -10.88
C ALA A 121 9.45 -16.28 -10.42
N GLY A 122 9.32 -17.60 -10.29
CA GLY A 122 10.38 -18.48 -9.77
C GLY A 122 10.65 -18.26 -8.27
N GLN A 123 9.65 -17.77 -7.53
CA GLN A 123 9.73 -17.45 -6.10
C GLN A 123 8.90 -18.42 -5.24
N LEU A 124 8.38 -19.49 -5.83
CA LEU A 124 7.64 -20.53 -5.14
C LEU A 124 8.59 -21.69 -4.79
N GLU A 125 8.76 -21.94 -3.49
CA GLU A 125 9.43 -23.11 -2.95
C GLU A 125 8.43 -24.27 -2.77
N GLU A 126 8.88 -25.52 -2.94
CA GLU A 126 7.99 -26.70 -2.95
C GLU A 126 7.23 -26.92 -1.63
N ASP A 127 7.82 -26.51 -0.50
CA ASP A 127 7.25 -26.68 0.86
C ASP A 127 6.95 -25.33 1.56
N GLY A 128 7.05 -24.21 0.84
CA GLY A 128 6.87 -22.87 1.41
C GLY A 128 5.41 -22.57 1.77
N GLN A 129 5.17 -22.06 2.97
CA GLN A 129 3.87 -21.53 3.38
C GLN A 129 3.79 -20.03 3.15
N TYR A 130 2.86 -19.59 2.32
CA TYR A 130 2.73 -18.19 1.93
C TYR A 130 1.47 -17.55 2.51
N TRP A 131 1.63 -16.31 2.97
CA TRP A 131 0.59 -15.54 3.62
C TRP A 131 0.56 -14.10 3.10
N PHE A 132 -0.65 -13.60 2.89
CA PHE A 132 -0.90 -12.17 2.77
C PHE A 132 -1.29 -11.60 4.12
N ILE A 133 -0.55 -10.59 4.57
CA ILE A 133 -0.91 -9.76 5.72
C ILE A 133 -1.45 -8.44 5.18
N TYR A 134 -2.73 -8.21 5.42
CA TYR A 134 -3.45 -7.02 5.00
C TYR A 134 -3.68 -6.08 6.17
N LEU A 135 -3.44 -4.80 5.94
CA LEU A 135 -3.83 -3.72 6.83
C LEU A 135 -4.70 -2.74 6.04
N TYR A 136 -5.92 -2.50 6.51
CA TYR A 136 -6.88 -1.61 5.88
C TYR A 136 -7.17 -0.41 6.79
N SER A 137 -7.25 0.78 6.20
CA SER A 137 -7.78 1.99 6.83
C SER A 137 -8.91 2.52 5.98
N SER A 138 -10.11 2.60 6.54
CA SER A 138 -11.29 3.15 5.89
C SER A 138 -12.25 3.78 6.89
N ALA A 139 -13.05 4.73 6.40
CA ALA A 139 -14.20 5.24 7.15
C ALA A 139 -15.21 4.11 7.39
N GLN A 140 -15.79 4.05 8.60
CA GLN A 140 -16.92 3.18 8.94
C GLN A 140 -18.25 3.74 8.42
#